data_AF-A0A1E5VJY5-F1
#
_entry.id   AF-A0A1E5VJY5-F1
#
_cell.length_a   1.000
_cell.length_b   1.000
_cell.length_c   1.000
_cell.angle_alpha   90.00
_cell.angle_beta   90.00
_cell.angle_gamma   90.00
#
_symmetry.space_group_name_H-M   'P 1'
#
loop_
_entity.id
_entity.type
_entity.pdbx_description
1 polymer ?
#
loop_
_entity_poly.entity_id
_entity_poly.type
_entity_poly.pdbx_seq_one_letter_code
_entity_poly.pdbx_strand_id
1 'polypeptide(L)'
;MSSAWRVGRGRSATSTTAKFRTWNSKQRIGQLPPPPPHHPRFHVRLRHCFSVHWLSQVPREAVDKGSAAYNRGKVFVHGASEATGAAYRRQFQSDLSRFLRRRAAELKLGGVMFLLCLGRPAADPTDQGRVKLLYGTPFEDSWADLVREGLMESGRMDNFNVPLYAPTLDEVREAVAAAGAFRINRLARW
;
A
#
# COMPACT_ATOMS: atom_id res chain seq x y z
N MET A 1 -24.99 -37.22 27.74
CA MET A 1 -25.23 -35.94 28.45
C MET A 1 -23.94 -35.12 28.41
N SER A 2 -24.02 -33.87 27.92
CA SER A 2 -23.16 -32.70 28.18
C SER A 2 -21.64 -32.85 27.99
N SER A 3 -21.06 -32.50 26.83
CA SER A 3 -20.61 -31.17 26.37
C SER A 3 -19.42 -30.57 27.13
N ALA A 4 -18.32 -30.31 26.41
CA ALA A 4 -17.60 -29.02 26.38
C ALA A 4 -16.20 -29.18 25.75
N TRP A 5 -16.00 -28.68 24.53
CA TRP A 5 -14.74 -28.01 24.16
C TRP A 5 -15.05 -26.77 23.33
N ARG A 6 -14.56 -25.66 23.85
CA ARG A 6 -14.84 -24.28 23.45
C ARG A 6 -13.93 -23.94 22.27
N VAL A 7 -14.51 -23.51 21.14
CA VAL A 7 -13.76 -23.05 19.96
C VAL A 7 -13.05 -21.73 20.29
N GLY A 8 -11.71 -21.77 20.24
CA GLY A 8 -10.84 -20.64 20.50
C GLY A 8 -10.72 -19.69 19.30
N ARG A 9 -11.12 -18.44 19.55
CA ARG A 9 -10.64 -17.16 18.98
C ARG A 9 -10.24 -17.13 17.49
N GLY A 10 -11.07 -16.42 16.73
CA GLY A 10 -10.84 -16.06 15.33
C GLY A 10 -9.52 -15.32 15.10
N ARG A 11 -8.85 -15.67 14.00
CA ARG A 11 -7.64 -15.03 13.51
C ARG A 11 -8.03 -13.84 12.62
N SER A 12 -7.59 -12.66 13.06
CA SER A 12 -7.81 -11.34 12.45
C SER A 12 -7.28 -11.25 11.01
N ALA A 13 -7.96 -10.44 10.20
CA ALA A 13 -7.57 -10.07 8.85
C ALA A 13 -6.32 -9.17 8.87
N THR A 14 -5.33 -9.48 8.03
CA THR A 14 -4.09 -8.70 7.96
C THR A 14 -4.32 -7.40 7.22
N SER A 15 -4.56 -6.34 7.99
CA SER A 15 -4.79 -5.00 7.48
C SER A 15 -3.84 -4.03 8.18
N THR A 16 -3.33 -3.04 7.46
CA THR A 16 -2.46 -2.00 8.02
C THR A 16 -3.27 -0.74 8.24
N THR A 17 -3.31 -0.25 9.48
CA THR A 17 -3.99 0.99 9.87
C THR A 17 -2.98 2.10 10.17
N ALA A 18 -3.20 3.29 9.60
CA ALA A 18 -2.42 4.47 9.91
C ALA A 18 -3.31 5.69 10.20
N LYS A 19 -3.00 6.45 11.25
CA LYS A 19 -3.66 7.71 11.63
C LYS A 19 -2.67 8.86 11.53
N PHE A 20 -3.03 9.92 10.82
CA PHE A 20 -2.14 11.06 10.53
C PHE A 20 -2.69 12.41 11.06
N ARG A 21 -1.81 13.39 11.29
CA ARG A 21 -2.14 14.80 11.60
C ARG A 21 -1.22 15.72 10.81
N THR A 22 -1.71 16.81 10.22
CA THR A 22 -0.86 17.75 9.45
C THR A 22 0.11 18.55 10.34
N TRP A 23 1.30 18.89 9.83
CA TRP A 23 2.30 19.76 10.47
C TRP A 23 2.99 20.63 9.40
N ASN A 24 3.38 21.88 9.71
CA ASN A 24 4.13 22.76 8.81
C ASN A 24 5.47 23.21 9.45
N SER A 25 6.55 23.25 8.68
CA SER A 25 7.96 23.32 9.15
C SER A 25 8.54 24.73 9.28
N LYS A 26 7.72 25.79 9.33
CA LYS A 26 8.22 27.16 9.51
C LYS A 26 7.73 27.77 10.83
N GLN A 27 8.47 27.56 11.92
CA GLN A 27 8.54 28.50 13.05
C GLN A 27 9.68 28.10 14.00
N ARG A 28 10.67 29.00 14.14
CA ARG A 28 11.77 28.92 15.12
C ARG A 28 11.24 29.10 16.53
N ILE A 29 11.99 28.49 17.45
CA ILE A 29 11.86 28.54 18.91
C ILE A 29 11.91 29.99 19.40
N GLY A 30 10.89 30.41 20.16
CA GLY A 30 10.90 31.65 20.94
C GLY A 30 9.58 32.41 20.91
N GLN A 31 8.82 32.29 22.01
CA GLN A 31 7.61 33.05 22.37
C GLN A 31 6.29 32.65 21.65
N LEU A 32 5.43 31.91 22.34
CA LEU A 32 4.03 31.67 21.95
C LEU A 32 3.10 32.52 22.84
N PRO A 33 2.19 33.34 22.28
CA PRO A 33 1.14 34.00 23.05
C PRO A 33 0.14 32.98 23.62
N PRO A 34 -0.64 33.32 24.67
CA PRO A 34 -1.61 32.41 25.27
C PRO A 34 -2.64 31.93 24.22
N PRO A 35 -3.15 30.70 24.35
CA PRO A 35 -4.02 30.12 23.33
C PRO A 35 -5.32 30.94 23.20
N PRO A 36 -5.78 31.25 21.98
CA PRO A 36 -7.02 31.98 21.78
C PRO A 36 -8.24 31.13 22.18
N PRO A 37 -9.38 31.78 22.54
CA PRO A 37 -10.55 31.10 23.06
C PRO A 37 -11.16 30.17 22.01
N HIS A 38 -11.74 29.09 22.51
CA HIS A 38 -12.21 27.90 21.79
C HIS A 38 -12.93 28.19 20.47
N HIS A 39 -12.19 28.11 19.36
CA HIS A 39 -12.81 27.93 18.04
C HIS A 39 -13.45 26.53 17.94
N PRO A 40 -14.67 26.41 17.40
CA PRO A 40 -15.30 25.11 17.18
C PRO A 40 -14.42 24.27 16.25
N ARG A 41 -13.98 23.11 16.75
CA ARG A 41 -13.05 22.20 16.07
C ARG A 41 -13.74 21.50 14.91
N PHE A 42 -13.85 22.16 13.75
CA PHE A 42 -14.16 21.50 12.49
C PHE A 42 -12.96 20.65 12.03
N HIS A 43 -12.75 19.51 12.68
CA HIS A 43 -11.77 18.53 12.21
C HIS A 43 -12.33 17.81 10.99
N VAL A 44 -11.93 18.24 9.79
CA VAL A 44 -12.17 17.44 8.57
C VAL A 44 -11.45 16.11 8.75
N ARG A 45 -12.20 15.01 8.64
CA ARG A 45 -11.72 13.65 8.80
C ARG A 45 -11.91 12.88 7.50
N LEU A 46 -10.80 12.46 6.90
CA LEU A 46 -10.82 11.61 5.71
C LEU A 46 -10.55 10.16 6.10
N ARG A 47 -11.27 9.23 5.46
CA ARG A 47 -11.07 7.79 5.61
C ARG A 47 -10.88 7.18 4.23
N HIS A 48 -9.78 6.47 4.05
CA HIS A 48 -9.55 5.65 2.87
C HIS A 48 -9.30 4.22 3.32
N CYS A 49 -10.13 3.31 2.84
CA CYS A 49 -10.05 1.89 3.16
C CYS A 49 -9.81 1.09 1.89
N PHE A 50 -8.89 0.14 1.95
CA PHE A 50 -8.59 -0.83 0.91
C PHE A 50 -8.43 -0.24 -0.51
N SER A 51 -7.79 0.93 -0.62
CA SER A 51 -7.63 1.65 -1.91
C SER A 51 -6.19 2.01 -2.21
N VAL A 52 -5.41 2.45 -1.21
CA VAL A 52 -4.05 2.99 -1.44
C VAL A 52 -2.98 1.93 -1.80
N HIS A 53 -3.36 0.65 -1.84
CA HIS A 53 -2.48 -0.44 -2.31
C HIS A 53 -2.62 -0.68 -3.83
N TRP A 54 -3.66 -0.13 -4.46
CA TRP A 54 -3.77 -0.08 -5.91
C TRP A 54 -2.86 1.03 -6.43
N LEU A 55 -1.97 0.67 -7.35
CA LEU A 55 -1.07 1.58 -8.02
C LEU A 55 -1.84 2.40 -9.06
N SER A 56 -1.35 3.61 -9.34
CA SER A 56 -1.93 4.44 -10.40
C SER A 56 -1.73 3.83 -11.79
N GLN A 57 -0.71 3.00 -11.95
CA GLN A 57 -0.35 2.27 -13.15
C GLN A 57 0.57 1.10 -12.80
N VAL A 58 0.69 0.13 -13.71
CA VAL A 58 1.79 -0.84 -13.67
C VAL A 58 3.12 -0.11 -13.84
N PRO A 59 4.19 -0.46 -13.10
CA PRO A 59 5.53 0.09 -13.36
C PRO A 59 5.93 -0.13 -14.81
N ARG A 60 6.39 0.93 -15.49
CA ARG A 60 6.69 0.86 -16.93
C ARG A 60 7.82 -0.13 -17.22
N GLU A 61 8.77 -0.22 -16.29
CA GLU A 61 9.89 -1.15 -16.35
C GLU A 61 9.47 -2.62 -16.26
N ALA A 62 8.26 -2.92 -15.77
CA ALA A 62 7.74 -4.28 -15.66
C ALA A 62 7.09 -4.80 -16.96
N VAL A 63 6.73 -3.90 -17.88
CA VAL A 63 6.16 -4.22 -19.20
C VAL A 63 7.13 -4.01 -20.35
N ASP A 64 8.29 -3.42 -20.08
CA ASP A 64 9.36 -3.22 -21.07
C ASP A 64 10.24 -4.47 -21.18
N LYS A 65 10.21 -5.14 -22.33
CA LYS A 65 11.00 -6.37 -22.60
C LYS A 65 12.51 -6.17 -22.50
N GLY A 66 13.01 -4.94 -22.66
CA GLY A 66 14.43 -4.61 -22.54
C GLY A 66 14.87 -4.36 -21.10
N SER A 67 13.93 -4.26 -20.16
CA SER A 67 14.20 -3.93 -18.77
C SER A 67 14.54 -5.17 -17.94
N ALA A 68 15.49 -5.04 -17.02
CA ALA A 68 15.77 -6.07 -16.01
C ALA A 68 14.56 -6.35 -15.08
N ALA A 69 13.61 -5.40 -15.01
CA ALA A 69 12.39 -5.54 -14.23
C ALA A 69 11.22 -6.16 -15.01
N TYR A 70 11.41 -6.53 -16.29
CA TYR A 70 10.37 -7.15 -17.11
C TYR A 70 9.78 -8.39 -16.43
N ASN A 71 8.48 -8.41 -16.21
CA ASN A 71 7.82 -9.45 -15.41
C ASN A 71 7.42 -10.66 -16.26
N ARG A 72 8.40 -11.25 -16.96
CA ARG A 72 8.15 -12.37 -17.88
C ARG A 72 7.56 -13.59 -17.16
N GLY A 73 6.54 -14.20 -17.76
CA GLY A 73 5.91 -15.42 -17.27
C GLY A 73 5.13 -15.25 -15.98
N LYS A 74 4.86 -14.02 -15.55
CA LYS A 74 4.19 -13.69 -14.30
C LYS A 74 3.17 -12.59 -14.50
N VAL A 75 2.09 -12.67 -13.73
CA VAL A 75 0.98 -11.71 -13.78
C VAL A 75 1.00 -10.72 -12.62
N PHE A 76 1.88 -10.94 -11.64
CA PHE A 76 1.97 -10.15 -10.42
C PHE A 76 3.42 -10.13 -9.91
N VAL A 77 3.75 -9.16 -9.04
CA VAL A 77 5.10 -9.01 -8.47
C VAL A 77 5.49 -10.14 -7.51
N HIS A 78 4.54 -11.00 -7.12
CA HIS A 78 4.84 -12.09 -6.20
C HIS A 78 5.77 -13.15 -6.82
N GLY A 79 6.92 -13.38 -6.17
CA GLY A 79 7.95 -14.29 -6.66
C GLY A 79 8.64 -13.82 -7.95
N ALA A 80 8.46 -12.55 -8.33
CA ALA A 80 9.13 -11.95 -9.47
C ALA A 80 10.62 -11.69 -9.18
N SER A 81 11.32 -11.08 -10.13
CA SER A 81 12.72 -10.68 -9.93
C SER A 81 12.83 -9.55 -8.89
N GLU A 82 14.02 -9.41 -8.30
CA GLU A 82 14.33 -8.28 -7.40
C GLU A 82 14.10 -6.93 -8.09
N ALA A 83 14.49 -6.83 -9.37
CA ALA A 83 14.31 -5.61 -10.17
C ALA A 83 12.82 -5.28 -10.35
N THR A 84 11.96 -6.27 -10.61
CA THR A 84 10.51 -6.10 -10.67
C THR A 84 9.97 -5.65 -9.30
N GLY A 85 10.37 -6.33 -8.22
CA GLY A 85 9.99 -5.94 -6.85
C GLY A 85 10.35 -4.49 -6.53
N ALA A 86 11.56 -4.06 -6.88
CA ALA A 86 12.01 -2.69 -6.70
C ALA A 86 11.21 -1.68 -7.53
N ALA A 87 10.84 -2.02 -8.78
CA ALA A 87 10.02 -1.16 -9.64
C ALA A 87 8.62 -0.93 -9.04
N TYR A 88 7.95 -1.99 -8.58
CA TYR A 88 6.66 -1.89 -7.91
C TYR A 88 6.74 -1.08 -6.61
N ARG A 89 7.79 -1.29 -5.80
CA ARG A 89 8.04 -0.49 -4.59
C ARG A 89 8.16 1.01 -4.93
N ARG A 90 8.94 1.37 -5.94
CA ARG A 90 9.12 2.78 -6.37
C ARG A 90 7.80 3.41 -6.82
N GLN A 91 7.01 2.69 -7.62
CA GLN A 91 5.70 3.15 -8.08
C GLN A 91 4.77 3.41 -6.89
N PHE A 92 4.69 2.47 -5.94
CA PHE A 92 3.92 2.62 -4.70
C PHE A 92 4.36 3.86 -3.89
N GLN A 93 5.67 4.04 -3.67
CA GLN A 93 6.21 5.17 -2.92
C GLN A 93 5.81 6.50 -3.55
N SER A 94 5.95 6.61 -4.86
CA SER A 94 5.55 7.79 -5.64
C SER A 94 4.05 8.07 -5.51
N ASP A 95 3.23 7.04 -5.72
CA ASP A 95 1.77 7.14 -5.70
C ASP A 95 1.25 7.55 -4.32
N LEU A 96 1.68 6.85 -3.27
CA LEU A 96 1.26 7.17 -1.91
C LEU A 96 1.74 8.56 -1.49
N SER A 97 2.99 8.93 -1.78
CA SER A 97 3.50 10.27 -1.44
C SER A 97 2.70 11.37 -2.16
N ARG A 98 2.40 11.20 -3.45
CA ARG A 98 1.56 12.12 -4.22
C ARG A 98 0.14 12.20 -3.66
N PHE A 99 -0.47 11.06 -3.37
CA PHE A 99 -1.80 10.98 -2.76
C PHE A 99 -1.84 11.75 -1.44
N LEU A 100 -0.86 11.54 -0.56
CA LEU A 100 -0.74 12.25 0.71
C LEU A 100 -0.64 13.77 0.48
N ARG A 101 0.24 14.25 -0.40
CA ARG A 101 0.35 15.69 -0.70
C ARG A 101 -0.97 16.29 -1.17
N ARG A 102 -1.73 15.58 -2.02
CA ARG A 102 -3.07 16.04 -2.47
C ARG A 102 -4.06 16.11 -1.31
N ARG A 103 -4.12 15.07 -0.47
CA ARG A 103 -4.99 15.05 0.72
C ARG A 103 -4.64 16.13 1.73
N ALA A 104 -3.37 16.50 1.84
CA ALA A 104 -2.94 17.58 2.72
C ALA A 104 -3.45 18.96 2.25
N ALA A 105 -3.51 19.21 0.94
CA ALA A 105 -4.01 20.46 0.39
C ALA A 105 -5.53 20.65 0.59
N GLU A 106 -6.28 19.54 0.69
CA GLU A 106 -7.74 19.55 0.91
C GLU A 106 -8.10 19.62 2.41
N LEU A 107 -7.20 19.19 3.28
CA LEU A 107 -7.41 19.16 4.72
C LEU A 107 -7.09 20.51 5.37
N LYS A 108 -7.98 20.97 6.25
CA LYS A 108 -7.68 22.10 7.15
C LYS A 108 -6.51 21.74 8.09
N LEU A 109 -5.79 22.75 8.57
CA LEU A 109 -4.74 22.58 9.57
C LEU A 109 -5.28 21.83 10.80
N GLY A 110 -4.58 20.80 11.25
CA GLY A 110 -5.05 19.93 12.34
C GLY A 110 -6.10 18.89 11.94
N GLY A 111 -6.41 18.77 10.64
CA GLY A 111 -7.19 17.68 10.07
C GLY A 111 -6.54 16.31 10.31
N VAL A 112 -7.36 15.26 10.28
CA VAL A 112 -6.93 13.88 10.56
C VAL A 112 -7.32 12.97 9.42
N MET A 113 -6.38 12.12 9.01
CA MET A 113 -6.64 11.09 8.01
C MET A 113 -6.46 9.71 8.62
N PHE A 114 -7.32 8.79 8.20
CA PHE A 114 -7.24 7.36 8.50
C PHE A 114 -7.04 6.59 7.19
N LEU A 115 -5.97 5.80 7.13
CA LEU A 115 -5.68 4.92 6.00
C LEU A 115 -5.70 3.47 6.46
N LEU A 116 -6.46 2.64 5.75
CA LEU A 116 -6.46 1.18 5.90
C LEU A 116 -6.12 0.55 4.55
N CYS A 117 -5.12 -0.32 4.51
CA CYS A 117 -4.73 -0.99 3.26
C CYS A 117 -4.23 -2.43 3.49
N LEU A 118 -4.18 -3.20 2.41
CA LEU A 118 -3.45 -4.46 2.37
C LEU A 118 -1.96 -4.16 2.59
N GLY A 119 -1.26 -5.07 3.24
CA GLY A 119 0.16 -4.94 3.50
C GLY A 119 0.81 -6.30 3.74
N ARG A 120 2.13 -6.31 3.88
CA ARG A 120 2.92 -7.53 4.05
C ARG A 120 3.87 -7.47 5.24
N PRO A 121 4.22 -8.63 5.84
CA PRO A 121 5.23 -8.69 6.89
C PRO A 121 6.66 -8.79 6.36
N ALA A 122 6.85 -9.41 5.20
CA ALA A 122 8.16 -9.65 4.62
C ALA A 122 8.80 -8.34 4.15
N ALA A 123 10.10 -8.20 4.41
CA ALA A 123 10.87 -7.07 3.90
C ALA A 123 11.02 -7.14 2.37
N ASP A 124 11.18 -8.36 1.85
CA ASP A 124 11.28 -8.64 0.41
C ASP A 124 10.02 -8.11 -0.32
N PRO A 125 10.18 -7.22 -1.33
CA PRO A 125 9.08 -6.73 -2.14
C PRO A 125 8.44 -7.80 -3.03
N THR A 126 9.09 -8.95 -3.24
CA THR A 126 8.54 -10.06 -4.03
C THR A 126 7.70 -11.03 -3.19
N ASP A 127 7.77 -11.00 -1.85
CA ASP A 127 6.83 -11.76 -1.00
C ASP A 127 5.64 -10.90 -0.56
N GLN A 128 4.61 -10.85 -1.39
CA GLN A 128 3.39 -10.04 -1.16
C GLN A 128 2.49 -10.55 -0.01
N GLY A 129 2.98 -11.47 0.84
CA GLY A 129 2.26 -11.93 2.01
C GLY A 129 0.95 -12.65 1.65
N ARG A 130 -0.16 -12.34 2.33
CA ARG A 130 -1.46 -12.99 2.04
C ARG A 130 -2.10 -12.52 0.74
N VAL A 131 -1.65 -11.40 0.17
CA VAL A 131 -2.18 -10.85 -1.08
C VAL A 131 -1.91 -11.80 -2.26
N LYS A 132 -0.85 -12.62 -2.18
CA LYS A 132 -0.57 -13.65 -3.19
C LYS A 132 -1.67 -14.70 -3.33
N LEU A 133 -2.50 -14.89 -2.30
CA LEU A 133 -3.63 -15.82 -2.38
C LEU A 133 -4.75 -15.30 -3.27
N LEU A 134 -4.80 -13.99 -3.52
CA LEU A 134 -5.81 -13.35 -4.38
C LEU A 134 -5.27 -13.09 -5.79
N TYR A 135 -4.01 -12.67 -5.90
CA TYR A 135 -3.44 -12.16 -7.16
C TYR A 135 -2.09 -12.79 -7.54
N GLY A 136 -1.56 -13.70 -6.72
CA GLY A 136 -0.28 -14.39 -6.95
C GLY A 136 -0.52 -15.81 -7.45
N THR A 137 -0.04 -16.80 -6.70
CA THR A 137 0.12 -18.19 -7.15
C THR A 137 -1.11 -18.80 -7.83
N PRO A 138 -2.31 -18.85 -7.21
CA PRO A 138 -3.44 -19.52 -7.88
C PRO A 138 -3.91 -18.79 -9.14
N PHE A 139 -3.75 -17.46 -9.16
CA PHE A 139 -4.12 -16.63 -10.29
C PHE A 139 -3.10 -16.82 -11.43
N GLU A 140 -1.81 -16.81 -11.12
CA GLU A 140 -0.73 -17.09 -12.08
C GLU A 140 -0.84 -18.49 -12.67
N ASP A 141 -1.09 -19.51 -11.85
CA ASP A 141 -1.25 -20.91 -12.28
C ASP A 141 -2.41 -21.04 -13.28
N SER A 142 -3.54 -20.37 -13.00
CA SER A 142 -4.70 -20.35 -13.91
C SER A 142 -4.35 -19.73 -15.27
N TRP A 143 -3.54 -18.67 -15.30
CA TRP A 143 -3.05 -18.08 -16.54
C TRP A 143 -2.08 -18.99 -17.27
N ALA A 144 -1.18 -19.65 -16.55
CA ALA A 144 -0.23 -20.60 -17.11
C ALA A 144 -0.94 -21.80 -17.75
N ASP A 145 -2.01 -22.31 -17.13
CA ASP A 145 -2.84 -23.39 -17.67
C ASP A 145 -3.51 -23.00 -18.98
N LEU A 146 -4.06 -21.78 -19.08
CA LEU A 146 -4.62 -21.26 -20.33
C LEU A 146 -3.58 -21.18 -21.47
N VAL A 147 -2.34 -20.80 -21.14
CA VAL A 147 -1.24 -20.79 -22.12
C VAL A 147 -0.86 -22.22 -22.52
N ARG A 148 -0.73 -23.12 -21.55
CA ARG A 148 -0.38 -24.54 -21.75
C ARG A 148 -1.42 -25.27 -22.60
N GLU A 149 -2.69 -24.94 -22.45
CA GLU A 149 -3.81 -25.51 -23.21
C GLU A 149 -3.99 -24.86 -24.59
N GLY A 150 -3.18 -23.85 -24.93
CA GLY A 150 -3.26 -23.15 -26.22
C GLY A 150 -4.48 -22.23 -26.35
N LEU A 151 -5.21 -21.98 -25.24
CA LEU A 151 -6.34 -21.06 -25.19
C LEU A 151 -5.90 -19.60 -25.14
N MET A 152 -4.60 -19.36 -24.88
CA MET A 152 -4.01 -18.03 -24.78
C MET A 152 -2.55 -18.02 -25.25
N GLU A 153 -2.15 -16.98 -25.97
CA GLU A 153 -0.76 -16.76 -26.32
C GLU A 153 0.07 -16.39 -25.08
N SER A 154 1.28 -16.95 -24.96
CA SER A 154 2.21 -16.63 -23.87
C SER A 154 2.50 -15.14 -23.73
N GLY A 155 2.59 -14.43 -24.87
CA GLY A 155 2.80 -12.98 -24.89
C GLY A 155 1.69 -12.17 -24.22
N ARG A 156 0.46 -12.69 -24.13
CA ARG A 156 -0.63 -12.03 -23.38
C ARG A 156 -0.42 -12.12 -21.88
N MET A 157 0.06 -13.26 -21.39
CA MET A 157 0.42 -13.43 -19.98
C MET A 157 1.58 -12.51 -19.60
N ASP A 158 2.65 -12.50 -20.41
CA ASP A 158 3.84 -11.70 -20.14
C ASP A 158 3.57 -10.18 -20.05
N ASN A 159 2.59 -9.69 -20.81
CA ASN A 159 2.23 -8.27 -20.85
C ASN A 159 1.19 -7.89 -19.77
N PHE A 160 0.52 -8.87 -19.16
CA PHE A 160 -0.49 -8.61 -18.13
C PHE A 160 0.16 -8.52 -16.75
N ASN A 161 -0.14 -7.44 -16.03
CA ASN A 161 0.44 -7.19 -14.71
C ASN A 161 -0.61 -6.54 -13.80
N VAL A 162 -0.86 -7.13 -12.62
CA VAL A 162 -1.78 -6.58 -11.63
C VAL A 162 -1.16 -5.32 -11.00
N PRO A 163 -1.77 -4.12 -11.12
CA PRO A 163 -1.23 -2.86 -10.61
C PRO A 163 -1.49 -2.73 -9.10
N LEU A 164 -0.94 -3.65 -8.32
CA LEU A 164 -1.13 -3.72 -6.88
C LEU A 164 0.23 -3.90 -6.19
N TYR A 165 0.40 -3.27 -5.03
CA TYR A 165 1.55 -3.52 -4.18
C TYR A 165 1.11 -3.51 -2.71
N ALA A 166 1.48 -4.57 -1.97
CA ALA A 166 1.20 -4.69 -0.55
C ALA A 166 2.39 -4.15 0.25
N PRO A 167 2.36 -2.92 0.79
CA PRO A 167 3.51 -2.32 1.47
C PRO A 167 3.83 -2.92 2.84
N THR A 168 5.06 -2.73 3.31
CA THR A 168 5.43 -2.88 4.73
C THR A 168 5.08 -1.63 5.53
N LEU A 169 5.14 -1.71 6.86
CA LEU A 169 4.97 -0.53 7.70
C LEU A 169 6.07 0.52 7.43
N ASP A 170 7.30 0.09 7.18
CA ASP A 170 8.43 0.99 6.93
C ASP A 170 8.29 1.71 5.59
N GLU A 171 7.85 1.02 4.55
CA GLU A 171 7.54 1.66 3.27
C GLU A 171 6.42 2.70 3.41
N VAL A 172 5.39 2.44 4.22
CA VAL A 172 4.36 3.46 4.50
C VAL A 172 4.98 4.65 5.25
N ARG A 173 5.89 4.42 6.21
CA ARG A 173 6.60 5.51 6.92
C ARG A 173 7.44 6.35 5.97
N GLU A 174 8.20 5.71 5.09
CA GLU A 174 9.02 6.35 4.06
C GLU A 174 8.17 7.27 3.18
N ALA A 175 7.03 6.76 2.66
CA ALA A 175 6.15 7.54 1.80
C ALA A 175 5.58 8.78 2.51
N VAL A 176 5.24 8.62 3.79
CA VAL A 176 4.70 9.71 4.63
C VAL A 176 5.76 10.76 4.93
N ALA A 177 6.98 10.32 5.25
CA ALA A 177 8.12 11.22 5.44
C ALA A 177 8.43 11.99 4.14
N ALA A 178 8.48 11.29 3.01
CA ALA A 178 8.70 11.88 1.68
C ALA A 178 7.59 12.87 1.29
N ALA A 179 6.35 12.63 1.69
CA ALA A 179 5.25 13.57 1.47
C ALA A 179 5.44 14.87 2.28
N GLY A 180 6.03 14.79 3.47
CA GLY A 180 6.36 15.94 4.32
C GLY A 180 5.16 16.68 4.91
N ALA A 181 3.94 16.19 4.69
CA ALA A 181 2.70 16.91 5.00
C ALA A 181 1.96 16.38 6.23
N PHE A 182 2.36 15.22 6.75
CA PHE A 182 1.69 14.53 7.84
C PHE A 182 2.66 13.99 8.89
N ARG A 183 2.23 14.06 10.15
CA ARG A 183 2.79 13.34 11.28
C ARG A 183 1.98 12.06 11.53
N ILE A 184 2.67 10.95 11.72
CA ILE A 184 2.06 9.67 12.11
C ILE A 184 1.68 9.72 13.59
N ASN A 185 0.39 9.53 13.90
CA ASN A 185 -0.09 9.39 15.28
C ASN A 185 -0.13 7.92 15.72
N ARG A 186 -0.46 7.01 14.81
CA ARG A 186 -0.44 5.55 15.04
C ARG A 186 -0.22 4.86 13.70
N LEU A 187 0.60 3.81 13.70
CA LEU A 187 0.81 2.91 12.58
C LEU A 187 0.89 1.49 13.12
N ALA A 188 0.04 0.60 12.63
CA ALA A 188 -0.05 -0.78 13.10
C ALA A 188 -0.49 -1.73 12.00
N ARG A 189 -0.07 -2.99 12.12
CA ARG A 189 -0.51 -4.14 11.32
C ARG A 189 -1.42 -5.01 12.20
N TRP A 190 -2.52 -5.49 11.65
CA TRP A 190 -3.51 -6.34 12.32
C TRP A 190 -3.52 -7.77 11.81
#